data_AF-A0A4R2ICT3-F1
#
_entry.id   AF-A0A4R2ICT3-F1
#
_cell.length_a   1.000
_cell.length_b   1.000
_cell.length_c   1.000
_cell.angle_alpha   90.00
_cell.angle_beta   90.00
_cell.angle_gamma   90.00
#
_symmetry.space_group_name_H-M   'P 1'
#
loop_
_entity.id
_entity.type
_entity.pdbx_description
1 polymer ?
#
loop_
_entity_poly.entity_id
_entity_poly.type
_entity_poly.pdbx_seq_one_letter_code
_entity_poly.pdbx_strand_id
1 'polypeptide(L)'
;MERTIARLGLLCGLAGGIAHAAPAHYIVFTRDAAGGVEPVYYAQVELAGARDDMNVRASDDAHGERIAWHAFKDGVDLGERTLAIPDLRGEFARDPLRGDGTIVSAHPRAAARSFVLRIPFGAADAVEFGGAREPQRFDLGALAAGARDLRLAARVPQVEVDRVQGGGSPANRVDMLVVGDGYTNAQHSLFDADAAILHDAFFGLTPYKEYQSFVNWTTAFIASNQSGADHPPYQNGCTQATCCSDPDAIGDVHAGQFVDTAFDATFCAFQIQRLLVVDDGAVLAAAAAYPDWDKIVVVVNDSTYGGSGGDISVTSTHAQAPQIVLHEYGHSFTGLADEYSSPYPGFPPCSDTGGTPCEANVTNQTVAAQVKWNSWFTPGNPIPTPSGTSGVGLFQGARYLTTGMYRPVDTQCLMQFLGVPFCPVCRQEYVRTLYRGGWGDPATGIDLIEPGSESPSTAAPVAYAPGTNQPFSVMPLQPTIGTLGVQWYLDGNPIGGATAATYVFSQPGSTPASHTLQVRVKDQTAFVSAAMAGSLLDHERSWTIQVADDVIFRNGFDGP
;
A
#
# COMPACT_ATOMS: atom_id res chain seq x y z
N MET A 1 -38.14 23.80 -26.38
CA MET A 1 -37.34 23.77 -27.61
C MET A 1 -35.91 24.08 -27.21
N GLU A 2 -35.20 23.09 -26.68
CA GLU A 2 -33.76 23.15 -26.43
C GLU A 2 -33.31 21.71 -26.26
N ARG A 3 -32.42 21.27 -27.15
CA ARG A 3 -31.91 19.91 -27.26
C ARG A 3 -30.59 19.82 -26.52
N THR A 4 -30.53 19.04 -25.46
CA THR A 4 -29.26 18.61 -24.86
C THR A 4 -28.74 17.41 -25.65
N ILE A 5 -27.61 17.60 -26.33
CA ILE A 5 -26.91 16.58 -27.11
C ILE A 5 -26.13 15.68 -26.13
N ALA A 6 -26.56 14.42 -25.99
CA ALA A 6 -25.77 13.38 -25.35
C ALA A 6 -24.58 13.03 -26.27
N ARG A 7 -23.35 13.24 -25.79
CA ARG A 7 -22.14 12.69 -26.41
C ARG A 7 -21.95 11.27 -25.90
N LEU A 8 -22.35 10.30 -26.71
CA LEU A 8 -21.98 8.90 -26.55
C LEU A 8 -20.50 8.77 -26.97
N GLY A 9 -19.61 8.65 -25.99
CA GLY A 9 -18.20 8.33 -26.22
C GLY A 9 -18.09 6.86 -26.61
N LEU A 10 -17.67 6.61 -27.84
CA LEU A 10 -17.44 5.28 -28.40
C LEU A 10 -16.18 4.67 -27.73
N LEU A 11 -16.36 3.73 -26.80
CA LEU A 11 -15.27 2.86 -26.37
C LEU A 11 -14.91 1.92 -27.51
N CYS A 12 -13.80 2.19 -28.20
CA CYS A 12 -13.14 1.21 -29.05
C CYS A 12 -12.37 0.25 -28.13
N GLY A 13 -12.81 -1.00 -28.07
CA GLY A 13 -12.13 -2.06 -27.35
C GLY A 13 -10.75 -2.33 -27.95
N LEU A 14 -9.72 -2.17 -27.12
CA LEU A 14 -8.39 -2.72 -27.36
C LEU A 14 -8.31 -4.05 -26.61
N ALA A 15 -8.19 -5.14 -27.36
CA ALA A 15 -7.89 -6.45 -26.84
C ALA A 15 -6.40 -6.52 -26.44
N GLY A 16 -6.06 -5.90 -25.30
CA GLY A 16 -4.93 -6.33 -24.48
C GLY A 16 -5.41 -7.46 -23.58
N GLY A 17 -4.56 -8.41 -23.20
CA GLY A 17 -4.93 -9.49 -22.30
C GLY A 17 -5.34 -8.92 -20.94
N ILE A 18 -6.64 -8.69 -20.76
CA ILE A 18 -7.25 -8.33 -19.47
C ILE A 18 -6.96 -9.50 -18.55
N ALA A 19 -6.21 -9.29 -17.47
CA ALA A 19 -6.14 -10.25 -16.38
C ALA A 19 -7.59 -10.61 -16.00
N HIS A 20 -7.99 -11.84 -16.27
CA HIS A 20 -9.38 -12.22 -16.03
C HIS A 20 -9.57 -12.27 -14.52
N ALA A 21 -10.69 -11.68 -14.07
CA ALA A 21 -11.07 -11.78 -12.69
C ALA A 21 -11.11 -13.26 -12.27
N ALA A 22 -10.43 -13.58 -11.17
CA ALA A 22 -10.30 -14.95 -10.70
C ALA A 22 -11.20 -15.13 -9.46
N PRO A 23 -12.12 -16.10 -9.46
CA PRO A 23 -12.95 -16.35 -8.31
C PRO A 23 -12.08 -16.88 -7.16
N ALA A 24 -12.31 -16.39 -5.95
CA ALA A 24 -11.49 -16.68 -4.78
C ALA A 24 -12.31 -16.84 -3.51
N HIS A 25 -11.76 -17.59 -2.56
CA HIS A 25 -12.21 -17.62 -1.18
C HIS A 25 -11.67 -16.38 -0.46
N TYR A 26 -12.57 -15.56 0.10
CA TYR A 26 -12.23 -14.46 1.00
C TYR A 26 -12.63 -14.84 2.42
N ILE A 27 -11.64 -15.01 3.30
CA ILE A 27 -11.87 -15.56 4.64
C ILE A 27 -11.26 -14.60 5.65
N VAL A 28 -12.09 -14.11 6.58
CA VAL A 28 -11.60 -13.35 7.73
C VAL A 28 -11.45 -14.32 8.88
N PHE A 29 -10.28 -14.32 9.48
CA PHE A 29 -9.97 -15.05 10.70
C PHE A 29 -9.73 -14.07 11.83
N THR A 30 -10.02 -14.50 13.06
CA THR A 30 -9.53 -13.86 14.28
C THR A 30 -8.59 -14.84 14.98
N ARG A 31 -7.46 -14.34 15.48
CA ARG A 31 -6.51 -15.08 16.31
C ARG A 31 -6.47 -14.50 17.71
N ASP A 32 -6.65 -15.35 18.71
CA ASP A 32 -6.57 -14.96 20.12
C ASP A 32 -5.13 -14.96 20.67
N ALA A 33 -4.94 -14.42 21.87
CA ALA A 33 -3.65 -14.36 22.54
C ALA A 33 -3.05 -15.74 22.90
N ALA A 34 -3.85 -16.80 22.90
CA ALA A 34 -3.38 -18.18 23.08
C ALA A 34 -2.97 -18.84 21.75
N GLY A 35 -3.08 -18.10 20.64
CA GLY A 35 -2.74 -18.54 19.30
C GLY A 35 -3.88 -19.29 18.59
N GLY A 36 -5.05 -19.38 19.20
CA GLY A 36 -6.24 -20.01 18.62
C GLY A 36 -6.80 -19.18 17.48
N VAL A 37 -7.02 -19.80 16.32
CA VAL A 37 -7.58 -19.19 15.11
C VAL A 37 -9.03 -19.60 14.93
N GLU A 38 -9.90 -18.66 14.60
CA GLU A 38 -11.32 -18.86 14.33
C GLU A 38 -11.71 -18.16 13.02
N PRO A 39 -12.39 -18.83 12.08
CA PRO A 39 -13.00 -18.18 10.93
C PRO A 39 -14.23 -17.40 11.39
N VAL A 40 -14.31 -16.13 11.03
CA VAL A 40 -15.36 -15.23 11.53
C VAL A 40 -16.23 -14.65 10.41
N TYR A 41 -15.73 -14.68 9.17
CA TYR A 41 -16.47 -14.31 7.96
C TYR A 41 -15.95 -15.08 6.74
N TYR A 42 -16.83 -15.30 5.76
CA TYR A 42 -16.50 -15.89 4.48
C TYR A 42 -17.33 -15.24 3.36
N ALA A 43 -16.68 -14.94 2.24
CA ALA A 43 -17.34 -14.59 0.98
C ALA A 43 -16.64 -15.25 -0.21
N GLN A 44 -17.41 -15.47 -1.29
CA GLN A 44 -16.83 -15.69 -2.61
C GLN A 44 -16.66 -14.33 -3.28
N VAL A 45 -15.46 -14.06 -3.77
CA VAL A 45 -15.12 -12.77 -4.38
C VAL A 45 -14.45 -12.99 -5.74
N GLU A 46 -14.40 -11.94 -6.55
CA GLU A 46 -13.68 -11.91 -7.82
C GLU A 46 -12.48 -10.98 -7.66
N LEU A 47 -11.26 -11.50 -7.83
CA LEU A 47 -10.02 -10.72 -7.74
C LEU A 47 -9.59 -10.26 -9.12
N ALA A 48 -9.18 -8.99 -9.28
CA ALA A 48 -8.86 -8.40 -10.59
C ALA A 48 -7.64 -9.02 -11.32
N GLY A 49 -6.93 -9.97 -10.68
CA GLY A 49 -5.88 -10.82 -11.28
C GLY A 49 -4.62 -10.86 -10.42
N ALA A 50 -3.78 -11.90 -10.58
CA ALA A 50 -2.50 -12.22 -9.90
C ALA A 50 -2.42 -12.16 -8.36
N ARG A 51 -3.30 -11.42 -7.70
CA ARG A 51 -3.45 -11.32 -6.27
C ARG A 51 -3.78 -12.68 -5.69
N ASP A 52 -2.81 -13.21 -4.97
CA ASP A 52 -2.89 -14.51 -4.36
C ASP A 52 -2.06 -14.47 -3.08
N ASP A 53 -2.74 -14.57 -1.93
CA ASP A 53 -2.06 -14.61 -0.63
C ASP A 53 -1.20 -15.89 -0.49
N MET A 54 -1.35 -16.84 -1.42
CA MET A 54 -0.43 -17.97 -1.60
C MET A 54 0.95 -17.54 -2.11
N ASN A 55 1.21 -16.30 -2.51
CA ASN A 55 2.54 -15.88 -2.97
C ASN A 55 3.18 -14.81 -2.09
N VAL A 56 2.50 -14.39 -1.03
CA VAL A 56 3.01 -13.39 -0.07
C VAL A 56 4.19 -14.00 0.68
N ARG A 57 5.39 -13.57 0.28
CA ARG A 57 6.60 -13.73 1.08
C ARG A 57 6.69 -12.49 1.96
N ALA A 58 6.70 -12.71 3.27
CA ALA A 58 7.19 -11.81 4.31
C ALA A 58 7.43 -10.36 3.85
N SER A 59 6.55 -9.42 4.25
CA SER A 59 7.08 -8.07 4.43
C SER A 59 8.15 -8.16 5.52
N ASP A 60 9.27 -7.46 5.30
CA ASP A 60 10.35 -7.30 6.29
C ASP A 60 9.95 -6.32 7.41
N ASP A 61 8.66 -5.99 7.52
CA ASP A 61 8.17 -5.16 8.60
C ASP A 61 8.35 -5.94 9.91
N ALA A 62 9.42 -5.59 10.63
CA ALA A 62 9.90 -6.34 11.78
C ALA A 62 9.00 -6.18 13.02
N HIS A 63 7.91 -5.42 12.90
CA HIS A 63 7.11 -4.89 14.00
C HIS A 63 5.65 -5.31 13.88
N GLY A 64 5.40 -6.58 14.16
CA GLY A 64 4.06 -7.14 14.15
C GLY A 64 4.07 -8.62 14.46
N GLU A 65 2.88 -9.17 14.58
CA GLU A 65 2.69 -10.60 14.72
C GLU A 65 2.90 -11.29 13.37
N ARG A 66 3.61 -12.42 13.37
CA ARG A 66 3.79 -13.25 12.19
C ARG A 66 2.98 -14.52 12.35
N ILE A 67 1.98 -14.70 11.50
CA ILE A 67 1.14 -15.89 11.48
C ILE A 67 1.66 -16.85 10.42
N ALA A 68 2.20 -17.98 10.86
CA ALA A 68 2.59 -19.09 10.00
C ALA A 68 1.36 -19.95 9.68
N TRP A 69 1.19 -20.28 8.40
CA TRP A 69 0.09 -21.11 7.92
C TRP A 69 0.51 -21.95 6.71
N HIS A 70 -0.21 -23.05 6.50
CA HIS A 70 0.01 -23.99 5.40
C HIS A 70 -1.24 -24.08 4.53
N ALA A 71 -1.05 -24.21 3.22
CA ALA A 71 -2.11 -24.47 2.27
C ALA A 71 -2.04 -25.93 1.79
N PHE A 72 -3.20 -26.58 1.60
CA PHE A 72 -3.26 -27.96 1.14
C PHE A 72 -4.07 -28.08 -0.13
N LYS A 73 -3.58 -28.85 -1.10
CA LYS A 73 -4.32 -29.22 -2.32
C LYS A 73 -4.30 -30.73 -2.50
N ASP A 74 -5.46 -31.35 -2.63
CA ASP A 74 -5.63 -32.81 -2.76
C ASP A 74 -4.87 -33.60 -1.66
N GLY A 75 -4.80 -33.02 -0.46
CA GLY A 75 -4.08 -33.58 0.70
C GLY A 75 -2.58 -33.31 0.74
N VAL A 76 -1.99 -32.66 -0.27
CA VAL A 76 -0.57 -32.28 -0.34
C VAL A 76 -0.37 -30.91 0.30
N ASP A 77 0.59 -30.80 1.21
CA ASP A 77 1.05 -29.52 1.78
C ASP A 77 1.86 -28.75 0.73
N LEU A 78 1.46 -27.51 0.47
CA LEU A 78 2.07 -26.61 -0.50
C LEU A 78 3.20 -25.75 0.10
N GLY A 79 3.50 -25.95 1.38
CA GLY A 79 4.58 -25.27 2.11
C GLY A 79 4.07 -24.20 3.06
N GLU A 80 4.92 -23.86 4.04
CA GLU A 80 4.66 -22.80 5.00
C GLU A 80 4.65 -21.43 4.33
N ARG A 81 3.71 -20.60 4.77
CA ARG A 81 3.52 -19.20 4.39
C ARG A 81 3.44 -18.36 5.65
N THR A 82 3.77 -17.08 5.54
CA THR A 82 3.70 -16.18 6.69
C THR A 82 2.99 -14.90 6.32
N LEU A 83 1.97 -14.57 7.09
CA LEU A 83 1.31 -13.27 7.07
C LEU A 83 1.88 -12.41 8.21
N ALA A 84 2.21 -11.15 7.91
CA ALA A 84 2.57 -10.17 8.93
C ALA A 84 1.33 -9.33 9.25
N ILE A 85 1.02 -9.17 10.54
CA ILE A 85 -0.02 -8.29 11.05
C ILE A 85 0.67 -7.22 11.89
N PRO A 86 0.77 -5.97 11.40
CA PRO A 86 1.35 -4.88 12.16
C PRO A 86 0.70 -4.70 13.53
N ASP A 87 1.50 -4.33 14.52
CA ASP A 87 0.97 -3.97 15.84
C ASP A 87 0.13 -2.69 15.78
N LEU A 88 -0.86 -2.60 16.68
CA LEU A 88 -1.64 -1.38 16.90
C LEU A 88 -0.75 -0.27 17.43
N ARG A 89 -0.82 0.89 16.80
CA ARG A 89 -0.03 2.08 17.12
C ARG A 89 -0.94 3.28 17.40
N GLY A 90 -0.55 4.08 18.38
CA GLY A 90 -1.19 5.36 18.68
C GLY A 90 -0.15 6.46 18.70
N GLU A 91 -0.01 7.17 17.58
CA GLU A 91 1.00 8.22 17.39
C GLU A 91 0.33 9.60 17.36
N PHE A 92 0.24 10.25 18.52
CA PHE A 92 -0.53 11.48 18.68
C PHE A 92 0.36 12.72 18.71
N ALA A 93 -0.09 13.81 18.10
CA ALA A 93 0.45 15.13 18.39
C ALA A 93 0.22 15.45 19.88
N ARG A 94 1.25 15.94 20.57
CA ARG A 94 1.18 16.34 21.97
C ARG A 94 0.08 17.36 22.21
N ASP A 95 0.11 18.45 21.44
CA ASP A 95 -0.92 19.50 21.46
C ASP A 95 -1.35 19.82 20.02
N PRO A 96 -2.34 19.09 19.48
CA PRO A 96 -2.80 19.30 18.11
C PRO A 96 -3.26 20.75 17.92
N LEU A 97 -4.07 21.29 18.83
CA LEU A 97 -4.66 22.63 18.70
C LEU A 97 -3.63 23.76 18.70
N ARG A 98 -2.44 23.55 19.30
CA ARG A 98 -1.34 24.53 19.27
C ARG A 98 -0.26 24.24 18.23
N GLY A 99 -0.45 23.21 17.40
CA GLY A 99 0.50 22.80 16.38
C GLY A 99 1.80 22.21 16.94
N ASP A 100 1.80 21.72 18.17
CA ASP A 100 2.93 20.95 18.71
C ASP A 100 2.86 19.52 18.17
N GLY A 101 3.56 19.31 17.05
CA GLY A 101 3.67 18.03 16.37
C GLY A 101 4.53 16.99 17.10
N THR A 102 5.06 17.28 18.30
CA THR A 102 5.82 16.29 19.09
C THR A 102 4.95 15.07 19.35
N ILE A 103 5.47 13.91 18.96
CA ILE A 103 4.71 12.66 19.04
C ILE A 103 4.70 12.12 20.48
N VAL A 104 3.51 11.82 20.98
CA VAL A 104 3.25 11.04 22.17
C VAL A 104 2.73 9.69 21.71
N SER A 105 3.52 8.65 21.95
CA SER A 105 3.26 7.33 21.38
C SER A 105 2.73 6.35 22.41
N ALA A 106 1.87 5.45 21.93
CA ALA A 106 1.36 4.31 22.69
C ALA A 106 1.29 3.07 21.80
N HIS A 107 1.75 1.94 22.35
CA HIS A 107 1.89 0.70 21.60
C HIS A 107 1.26 -0.49 22.34
N PRO A 108 -0.07 -0.52 22.47
CA PRO A 108 -0.74 -1.61 23.14
C PRO A 108 -0.73 -2.89 22.29
N ARG A 109 -0.62 -4.03 22.96
CA ARG A 109 -0.82 -5.33 22.34
C ARG A 109 -2.29 -5.71 22.46
N ALA A 110 -2.99 -5.84 21.33
CA ALA A 110 -4.34 -6.37 21.37
C ALA A 110 -4.33 -7.86 21.70
N ALA A 111 -5.33 -8.28 22.47
CA ALA A 111 -5.51 -9.66 22.88
C ALA A 111 -6.03 -10.56 21.75
N ALA A 112 -6.60 -9.98 20.70
CA ALA A 112 -7.01 -10.68 19.49
C ALA A 112 -6.65 -9.82 18.27
N ARG A 113 -6.35 -10.48 17.16
CA ARG A 113 -6.01 -9.86 15.87
C ARG A 113 -6.86 -10.48 14.78
N SER A 114 -7.38 -9.67 13.86
CA SER A 114 -8.09 -10.18 12.68
C SER A 114 -7.20 -10.09 11.45
N PHE A 115 -7.38 -11.01 10.52
CA PHE A 115 -6.64 -11.03 9.27
C PHE A 115 -7.44 -11.73 8.17
N VAL A 116 -7.02 -11.52 6.92
CA VAL A 116 -7.68 -12.07 5.74
C VAL A 116 -6.76 -13.04 5.01
N LEU A 117 -7.34 -14.12 4.50
CA LEU A 117 -6.76 -14.92 3.43
C LEU A 117 -7.65 -14.84 2.18
N ARG A 118 -7.04 -14.47 1.05
CA ARG A 118 -7.61 -14.50 -0.31
C ARG A 118 -6.97 -15.63 -1.09
N ILE A 119 -7.75 -16.67 -1.36
CA ILE A 119 -7.24 -17.90 -1.98
C ILE A 119 -8.02 -18.17 -3.27
N PRO A 120 -7.39 -18.06 -4.46
CA PRO A 120 -8.05 -18.38 -5.72
C PRO A 120 -8.65 -19.79 -5.72
N PHE A 121 -9.82 -19.94 -6.36
CA PHE A 121 -10.44 -21.25 -6.47
C PHE A 121 -9.52 -22.23 -7.20
N GLY A 122 -9.38 -23.42 -6.61
CA GLY A 122 -8.50 -24.46 -7.12
C GLY A 122 -7.03 -24.35 -6.68
N ALA A 123 -6.61 -23.24 -6.05
CA ALA A 123 -5.25 -23.11 -5.51
C ALA A 123 -5.03 -23.96 -4.25
N ALA A 124 -6.06 -24.10 -3.41
CA ALA A 124 -6.05 -24.95 -2.22
C ALA A 124 -7.47 -25.45 -1.89
N ASP A 125 -7.56 -26.53 -1.13
CA ASP A 125 -8.80 -27.10 -0.59
C ASP A 125 -8.91 -26.90 0.93
N ALA A 126 -7.78 -26.69 1.62
CA ALA A 126 -7.74 -26.43 3.05
C ALA A 126 -6.57 -25.53 3.44
N VAL A 127 -6.70 -24.87 4.59
CA VAL A 127 -5.62 -24.14 5.27
C VAL A 127 -5.40 -24.67 6.69
N GLU A 128 -4.18 -24.60 7.19
CA GLU A 128 -3.83 -25.01 8.55
C GLU A 128 -2.96 -23.95 9.23
N PHE A 129 -3.27 -23.62 10.48
CA PHE A 129 -2.51 -22.68 11.28
C PHE A 129 -1.81 -23.39 12.43
N GLY A 130 -0.54 -23.03 12.64
CA GLY A 130 0.24 -23.43 13.80
C GLY A 130 0.09 -22.43 14.96
N GLY A 131 0.65 -22.78 16.12
CA GLY A 131 0.79 -21.85 17.26
C GLY A 131 -0.26 -21.97 18.37
N ALA A 132 -1.34 -22.73 18.17
CA ALA A 132 -2.20 -23.22 19.25
C ALA A 132 -1.64 -24.52 19.87
N ARG A 133 -2.31 -25.07 20.89
CA ARG A 133 -1.90 -26.37 21.50
C ARG A 133 -1.88 -27.53 20.49
N GLU A 134 -2.72 -27.46 19.46
CA GLU A 134 -2.81 -28.40 18.35
C GLU A 134 -3.00 -27.60 17.04
N PRO A 135 -2.50 -28.08 15.89
CA PRO A 135 -2.75 -27.45 14.60
C PRO A 135 -4.26 -27.33 14.30
N GLN A 136 -4.68 -26.18 13.78
CA GLN A 136 -6.08 -25.93 13.41
C GLN A 136 -6.22 -25.91 11.90
N ARG A 137 -6.88 -26.94 11.36
CA ARG A 137 -7.12 -27.10 9.93
C ARG A 137 -8.56 -26.75 9.57
N PHE A 138 -8.72 -25.99 8.50
CA PHE A 138 -10.00 -25.54 7.97
C PHE A 138 -10.16 -25.97 6.51
N ASP A 139 -11.22 -26.74 6.23
CA ASP A 139 -11.61 -27.12 4.87
C ASP A 139 -12.37 -25.95 4.21
N LEU A 140 -11.87 -25.48 3.06
CA LEU A 140 -12.41 -24.29 2.40
C LEU A 140 -13.83 -24.52 1.84
N GLY A 141 -14.14 -25.74 1.41
CA GLY A 141 -15.47 -26.13 0.95
C GLY A 141 -16.49 -26.15 2.09
N ALA A 142 -16.11 -26.69 3.25
CA ALA A 142 -16.92 -26.70 4.45
C ALA A 142 -17.16 -25.29 5.00
N LEU A 143 -16.13 -24.44 5.01
CA LEU A 143 -16.27 -23.02 5.37
C LEU A 143 -17.25 -22.31 4.45
N ALA A 144 -17.14 -22.52 3.12
CA ALA A 144 -18.06 -21.94 2.16
C ALA A 144 -19.52 -22.39 2.40
N ALA A 145 -19.73 -23.67 2.70
CA ALA A 145 -21.06 -24.22 2.97
C ALA A 145 -21.68 -23.71 4.30
N GLY A 146 -20.83 -23.43 5.30
CA GLY A 146 -21.21 -22.92 6.62
C GLY A 146 -21.15 -21.40 6.76
N ALA A 147 -20.86 -20.66 5.68
CA ALA A 147 -20.54 -19.22 5.74
C ALA A 147 -21.57 -18.37 6.50
N ARG A 148 -22.87 -18.68 6.33
CA ARG A 148 -23.98 -17.98 6.98
C ARG A 148 -24.03 -18.12 8.51
N ASP A 149 -23.37 -19.14 9.04
CA ASP A 149 -23.36 -19.45 10.47
C ASP A 149 -22.15 -18.79 11.17
N LEU A 150 -21.25 -18.16 10.43
CA LEU A 150 -20.11 -17.41 10.97
C LEU A 150 -20.57 -16.11 11.62
N ARG A 151 -19.91 -15.73 12.73
CA ARG A 151 -20.38 -14.66 13.62
C ARG A 151 -20.55 -13.28 12.95
N LEU A 152 -19.77 -12.97 11.90
CA LEU A 152 -19.87 -11.68 11.19
C LEU A 152 -20.77 -11.74 9.96
N ALA A 153 -21.25 -12.92 9.54
CA ALA A 153 -22.03 -13.05 8.30
C ALA A 153 -23.32 -12.21 8.30
N ALA A 154 -23.95 -12.03 9.46
CA ALA A 154 -25.14 -11.20 9.63
C ALA A 154 -24.84 -9.76 10.10
N ARG A 155 -23.57 -9.45 10.41
CA ARG A 155 -23.14 -8.17 11.00
C ARG A 155 -22.67 -7.18 9.93
N VAL A 156 -22.11 -7.67 8.83
CA VAL A 156 -21.62 -6.80 7.75
C VAL A 156 -22.81 -6.22 6.98
N PRO A 157 -23.02 -4.89 7.01
CA PRO A 157 -24.11 -4.26 6.26
C PRO A 157 -23.88 -4.35 4.75
N GLN A 158 -24.89 -3.98 3.96
CA GLN A 158 -24.68 -3.75 2.53
C GLN A 158 -23.61 -2.67 2.35
N VAL A 159 -22.57 -2.99 1.56
CA VAL A 159 -21.47 -2.08 1.26
C VAL A 159 -21.75 -1.42 -0.09
N GLU A 160 -21.79 -0.09 -0.10
CA GLU A 160 -21.92 0.70 -1.33
C GLU A 160 -20.53 1.18 -1.74
N VAL A 161 -19.99 0.62 -2.83
CA VAL A 161 -18.73 1.10 -3.40
C VAL A 161 -19.02 2.34 -4.23
N ASP A 162 -18.76 3.51 -3.66
CA ASP A 162 -19.22 4.79 -4.19
C ASP A 162 -18.36 5.31 -5.32
N ARG A 163 -17.03 5.21 -5.14
CA ARG A 163 -16.09 5.88 -6.02
C ARG A 163 -14.74 5.20 -6.03
N VAL A 164 -14.23 4.98 -7.23
CA VAL A 164 -12.83 4.63 -7.49
C VAL A 164 -12.18 5.85 -8.15
N GLN A 165 -11.24 6.49 -7.45
CA GLN A 165 -10.44 7.62 -7.94
C GLN A 165 -9.02 7.12 -8.24
N GLY A 166 -8.52 7.34 -9.45
CA GLY A 166 -7.42 6.52 -9.97
C GLY A 166 -8.01 5.25 -10.58
N GLY A 167 -7.89 5.11 -11.90
CA GLY A 167 -8.55 4.06 -12.69
C GLY A 167 -7.55 3.09 -13.30
N GLY A 168 -6.45 2.84 -12.60
CA GLY A 168 -5.43 1.88 -13.04
C GLY A 168 -5.84 0.46 -12.69
N SER A 169 -5.26 -0.52 -13.38
CA SER A 169 -5.40 -1.93 -12.99
C SER A 169 -4.86 -2.14 -11.57
N PRO A 170 -5.57 -2.82 -10.66
CA PRO A 170 -5.04 -3.20 -9.35
C PRO A 170 -3.72 -3.97 -9.44
N ALA A 171 -3.54 -4.76 -10.50
CA ALA A 171 -2.27 -5.44 -10.79
C ALA A 171 -1.07 -4.52 -11.09
N ASN A 172 -1.26 -3.19 -11.09
CA ASN A 172 -0.20 -2.20 -11.30
C ASN A 172 -0.41 -0.91 -10.49
N ARG A 173 -1.10 -0.99 -9.34
CA ARG A 173 -1.41 0.16 -8.46
C ARG A 173 -1.35 -0.27 -7.00
N VAL A 174 -1.21 0.70 -6.10
CA VAL A 174 -1.54 0.51 -4.68
C VAL A 174 -3.04 0.75 -4.53
N ASP A 175 -3.79 -0.22 -4.05
CA ASP A 175 -5.23 -0.13 -3.86
C ASP A 175 -5.58 0.27 -2.42
N MET A 176 -5.87 1.56 -2.22
CA MET A 176 -6.33 2.10 -0.94
C MET A 176 -7.86 2.05 -0.86
N LEU A 177 -8.38 1.30 0.11
CA LEU A 177 -9.80 1.27 0.45
C LEU A 177 -10.07 2.16 1.66
N VAL A 178 -10.99 3.10 1.52
CA VAL A 178 -11.45 4.00 2.57
C VAL A 178 -12.90 3.66 2.91
N VAL A 179 -13.14 3.34 4.18
CA VAL A 179 -14.48 3.03 4.70
C VAL A 179 -14.88 3.99 5.80
N GLY A 180 -16.18 4.19 5.99
CA GLY A 180 -16.74 5.03 7.04
C GLY A 180 -17.26 4.21 8.22
N ASP A 181 -17.09 4.72 9.44
CA ASP A 181 -17.85 4.28 10.63
C ASP A 181 -18.53 5.45 11.34
N GLY A 182 -19.64 5.19 12.00
CA GLY A 182 -20.42 6.22 12.69
C GLY A 182 -21.17 7.18 11.75
N TYR A 183 -21.30 6.85 10.47
CA TYR A 183 -22.12 7.59 9.52
C TYR A 183 -23.43 6.87 9.29
N THR A 184 -24.56 7.49 9.62
CA THR A 184 -25.88 6.94 9.27
C THR A 184 -26.14 7.04 7.77
N ASN A 185 -27.12 6.30 7.25
CA ASN A 185 -27.57 6.41 5.85
C ASN A 185 -27.82 7.87 5.40
N ALA A 186 -28.32 8.72 6.28
CA ALA A 186 -28.59 10.13 5.97
C ALA A 186 -27.32 11.01 5.90
N GLN A 187 -26.18 10.48 6.34
CA GLN A 187 -24.88 11.15 6.41
C GLN A 187 -23.90 10.64 5.34
N HIS A 188 -24.36 9.90 4.33
CA HIS A 188 -23.52 9.43 3.23
C HIS A 188 -22.73 10.58 2.57
N SER A 189 -23.39 11.70 2.26
CA SER A 189 -22.71 12.86 1.68
C SER A 189 -21.68 13.51 2.61
N LEU A 190 -21.80 13.31 3.93
CA LEU A 190 -20.80 13.76 4.90
C LEU A 190 -19.58 12.84 4.84
N PHE A 191 -19.78 11.52 4.79
CA PHE A 191 -18.69 10.56 4.58
C PHE A 191 -17.91 10.88 3.29
N ASP A 192 -18.59 11.15 2.17
CA ASP A 192 -17.94 11.53 0.91
C ASP A 192 -17.03 12.78 1.08
N ALA A 193 -17.49 13.76 1.85
CA ALA A 193 -16.74 14.98 2.11
C ALA A 193 -15.51 14.71 3.00
N ASP A 194 -15.66 13.92 4.05
CA ASP A 194 -14.57 13.59 4.97
C ASP A 194 -13.53 12.68 4.29
N ALA A 195 -13.96 11.72 3.48
CA ALA A 195 -13.09 10.91 2.65
C ALA A 195 -12.32 11.74 1.62
N ALA A 196 -12.94 12.78 1.05
CA ALA A 196 -12.26 13.74 0.17
C ALA A 196 -11.22 14.59 0.92
N ILE A 197 -11.51 15.02 2.15
CA ILE A 197 -10.54 15.74 3.00
C ILE A 197 -9.33 14.85 3.29
N LEU A 198 -9.56 13.57 3.62
CA LEU A 198 -8.48 12.61 3.84
C LEU A 198 -7.65 12.40 2.57
N HIS A 199 -8.30 12.21 1.41
CA HIS A 199 -7.64 12.12 0.11
C HIS A 199 -6.72 13.33 -0.16
N ASP A 200 -7.24 14.54 0.06
CA ASP A 200 -6.49 15.78 -0.18
C ASP A 200 -5.34 15.96 0.82
N ALA A 201 -5.50 15.52 2.06
CA ALA A 201 -4.41 15.48 3.03
C ALA A 201 -3.30 14.51 2.59
N PHE A 202 -3.67 13.35 2.04
CA PHE A 202 -2.76 12.32 1.56
C PHE A 202 -1.97 12.80 0.34
N PHE A 203 -2.66 13.19 -0.72
CA PHE A 203 -2.03 13.67 -1.96
C PHE A 203 -1.62 15.14 -1.92
N GLY A 204 -1.72 15.79 -0.75
CA GLY A 204 -1.07 17.05 -0.43
C GLY A 204 0.37 16.89 0.06
N LEU A 205 0.75 15.69 0.51
CA LEU A 205 2.06 15.39 1.09
C LEU A 205 3.02 14.84 0.03
N THR A 206 4.22 15.43 -0.08
CA THR A 206 5.32 14.85 -0.87
C THR A 206 5.94 13.67 -0.11
N PRO A 207 6.11 12.48 -0.73
CA PRO A 207 6.06 12.22 -2.17
C PRO A 207 4.73 11.64 -2.68
N TYR A 208 3.73 11.44 -1.82
CA TYR A 208 2.45 10.81 -2.21
C TYR A 208 1.77 11.60 -3.33
N LYS A 209 1.79 12.93 -3.21
CA LYS A 209 1.33 13.88 -4.23
C LYS A 209 1.87 13.55 -5.63
N GLU A 210 3.18 13.37 -5.74
CA GLU A 210 3.84 13.17 -7.02
C GLU A 210 3.60 11.79 -7.62
N TYR A 211 3.06 10.84 -6.85
CA TYR A 211 2.76 9.47 -7.27
C TYR A 211 1.27 9.16 -7.12
N GLN A 212 0.39 10.16 -7.12
CA GLN A 212 -1.05 9.94 -6.99
C GLN A 212 -1.60 8.99 -8.06
N SER A 213 -1.07 9.03 -9.28
CA SER A 213 -1.45 8.13 -10.37
C SER A 213 -1.09 6.65 -10.15
N PHE A 214 -0.27 6.35 -9.15
CA PHE A 214 0.17 5.00 -8.76
C PHE A 214 -0.77 4.38 -7.73
N VAL A 215 -1.78 5.13 -7.27
CA VAL A 215 -2.71 4.70 -6.22
C VAL A 215 -4.12 4.69 -6.80
N ASN A 216 -4.84 3.60 -6.57
CA ASN A 216 -6.29 3.56 -6.66
C ASN A 216 -6.86 3.93 -5.30
N TRP A 217 -7.68 4.97 -5.24
CA TRP A 217 -8.36 5.43 -4.03
C TRP A 217 -9.83 5.12 -4.13
N THR A 218 -10.26 4.09 -3.42
CA THR A 218 -11.62 3.58 -3.43
C THR A 218 -12.33 3.94 -2.14
N THR A 219 -13.48 4.60 -2.22
CA THR A 219 -14.36 4.82 -1.06
C THR A 219 -15.50 3.81 -1.08
N ALA A 220 -15.77 3.21 0.07
CA ALA A 220 -16.92 2.34 0.27
C ALA A 220 -17.69 2.80 1.51
N PHE A 221 -18.96 3.13 1.33
CA PHE A 221 -19.84 3.55 2.40
C PHE A 221 -20.51 2.35 3.07
N ILE A 222 -20.50 2.38 4.40
CA ILE A 222 -21.19 1.43 5.26
C ILE A 222 -22.01 2.22 6.26
N ALA A 223 -23.32 2.02 6.23
CA ALA A 223 -24.23 2.73 7.11
C ALA A 223 -24.18 2.17 8.53
N SER A 224 -23.91 3.06 9.48
CA SER A 224 -24.09 2.84 10.92
C SER A 224 -25.54 3.07 11.34
N ASN A 225 -25.99 2.38 12.40
CA ASN A 225 -27.32 2.60 12.97
C ASN A 225 -27.40 3.95 13.71
N GLN A 226 -26.30 4.38 14.32
CA GLN A 226 -26.18 5.64 15.03
C GLN A 226 -24.94 6.43 14.56
N SER A 227 -24.98 7.74 14.78
CA SER A 227 -23.88 8.64 14.43
C SER A 227 -22.88 8.76 15.58
N GLY A 228 -21.59 8.87 15.26
CA GLY A 228 -20.53 9.11 16.26
C GLY A 228 -19.66 7.89 16.53
N ALA A 229 -18.96 7.93 17.66
CA ALA A 229 -18.22 6.81 18.23
C ALA A 229 -18.54 6.65 19.72
N ASP A 230 -18.08 5.56 20.32
CA ASP A 230 -18.12 5.34 21.76
C ASP A 230 -17.10 6.23 22.48
N HIS A 231 -17.55 6.85 23.57
CA HIS A 231 -16.75 7.68 24.47
C HIS A 231 -16.88 7.19 25.92
N PRO A 232 -16.07 6.21 26.33
CA PRO A 232 -16.06 5.72 27.71
C PRO A 232 -15.77 6.85 28.71
N PRO A 233 -16.60 7.03 29.76
CA PRO A 233 -16.44 8.14 30.70
C PRO A 233 -15.20 7.98 31.59
N TYR A 234 -14.63 9.10 32.02
CA TYR A 234 -13.48 9.06 32.93
C TYR A 234 -13.82 8.40 34.27
N GLN A 235 -13.03 7.40 34.65
CA GLN A 235 -13.03 6.77 35.95
C GLN A 235 -11.59 6.41 36.34
N ASN A 236 -11.09 7.06 37.39
CA ASN A 236 -9.74 6.82 37.90
C ASN A 236 -9.52 5.32 38.23
N GLY A 237 -8.44 4.74 37.70
CA GLY A 237 -8.08 3.34 37.91
C GLY A 237 -8.95 2.31 37.17
N CYS A 238 -9.78 2.74 36.21
CA CYS A 238 -10.52 1.83 35.33
C CYS A 238 -9.57 0.95 34.50
N THR A 239 -10.00 -0.30 34.27
CA THR A 239 -9.33 -1.29 33.40
C THR A 239 -10.29 -1.96 32.41
N GLN A 240 -11.55 -1.54 32.38
CA GLN A 240 -12.61 -2.10 31.54
C GLN A 240 -12.84 -1.19 30.33
N ALA A 241 -13.31 -1.75 29.21
CA ALA A 241 -13.61 -0.97 28.01
C ALA A 241 -14.76 0.05 28.21
N THR A 242 -15.61 -0.14 29.22
CA THR A 242 -16.75 0.73 29.53
C THR A 242 -16.37 2.01 30.27
N CYS A 243 -15.10 2.23 30.59
CA CYS A 243 -14.62 3.47 31.20
C CYS A 243 -13.18 3.79 30.78
N CYS A 244 -12.77 5.03 31.03
CA CYS A 244 -11.46 5.55 30.67
C CYS A 244 -10.69 6.00 31.91
N SER A 245 -9.47 5.52 32.12
CA SER A 245 -8.62 5.95 33.26
C SER A 245 -7.62 7.04 32.90
N ASP A 246 -7.54 7.41 31.61
CA ASP A 246 -6.73 8.51 31.12
C ASP A 246 -7.31 9.87 31.58
N PRO A 247 -6.57 10.70 32.35
CA PRO A 247 -7.03 12.01 32.76
C PRO A 247 -7.41 12.95 31.61
N ASP A 248 -6.90 12.75 30.40
CA ASP A 248 -7.30 13.53 29.21
C ASP A 248 -8.81 13.38 28.92
N ALA A 249 -9.46 12.31 29.39
CA ALA A 249 -10.91 12.10 29.24
C ALA A 249 -11.79 12.89 30.21
N ILE A 250 -11.22 13.57 31.22
CA ILE A 250 -12.01 14.36 32.21
C ILE A 250 -12.82 15.48 31.54
N GLY A 251 -12.30 16.03 30.44
CA GLY A 251 -12.93 17.12 29.69
C GLY A 251 -13.73 16.69 28.46
N ASP A 252 -13.91 15.39 28.24
CA ASP A 252 -14.61 14.87 27.07
C ASP A 252 -16.10 15.22 27.12
N VAL A 253 -16.56 15.98 26.13
CA VAL A 253 -17.95 16.44 26.04
C VAL A 253 -18.93 15.32 25.67
N HIS A 254 -18.43 14.21 25.14
CA HIS A 254 -19.21 13.03 24.77
C HIS A 254 -19.11 11.92 25.84
N ALA A 255 -18.45 12.15 26.98
CA ALA A 255 -18.24 11.14 28.01
C ALA A 255 -19.54 10.40 28.41
N GLY A 256 -19.51 9.07 28.33
CA GLY A 256 -20.65 8.20 28.62
C GLY A 256 -21.53 7.89 27.41
N GLN A 257 -21.21 8.43 26.22
CA GLN A 257 -21.88 8.10 24.98
C GLN A 257 -21.42 6.72 24.49
N PHE A 258 -22.39 5.84 24.23
CA PHE A 258 -22.18 4.57 23.55
C PHE A 258 -23.20 4.46 22.42
N VAL A 259 -22.75 4.21 21.20
CA VAL A 259 -23.55 4.25 19.96
C VAL A 259 -23.34 2.98 19.15
N ASP A 260 -24.42 2.51 18.52
CA ASP A 260 -24.41 1.34 17.63
C ASP A 260 -23.90 1.74 16.24
N THR A 261 -22.61 1.55 16.00
CA THR A 261 -21.95 1.83 14.71
C THR A 261 -21.67 0.54 13.93
N ALA A 262 -21.30 0.68 12.65
CA ALA A 262 -21.05 -0.47 11.79
C ALA A 262 -19.82 -1.28 12.24
N PHE A 263 -18.80 -0.60 12.77
CA PHE A 263 -17.52 -1.20 13.17
C PHE A 263 -17.15 -0.99 14.65
N ASP A 264 -18.11 -0.63 15.51
CA ASP A 264 -17.91 -0.37 16.94
C ASP A 264 -16.73 0.58 17.26
N ALA A 265 -16.63 1.70 16.53
CA ALA A 265 -15.60 2.69 16.80
C ALA A 265 -15.64 3.15 18.27
N THR A 266 -14.49 3.12 18.95
CA THR A 266 -14.39 3.52 20.36
C THR A 266 -13.10 4.27 20.67
N PHE A 267 -13.23 5.38 21.38
CA PHE A 267 -12.12 6.10 22.02
C PHE A 267 -11.70 5.42 23.32
N CYS A 268 -10.57 5.87 23.87
CA CYS A 268 -10.01 5.32 25.10
C CYS A 268 -9.71 3.81 25.04
N ALA A 269 -9.40 3.29 23.85
CA ALA A 269 -8.87 1.95 23.72
C ALA A 269 -7.58 1.82 24.56
N PHE A 270 -7.44 0.69 25.26
CA PHE A 270 -6.32 0.44 26.17
C PHE A 270 -6.08 1.55 27.21
N GLN A 271 -7.13 2.26 27.59
CA GLN A 271 -7.08 3.34 28.57
C GLN A 271 -6.23 4.54 28.11
N ILE A 272 -6.22 4.82 26.81
CA ILE A 272 -5.53 5.96 26.20
C ILE A 272 -6.57 6.78 25.44
N GLN A 273 -6.94 7.96 25.95
CA GLN A 273 -8.15 8.68 25.50
C GLN A 273 -8.21 8.87 23.99
N ARG A 274 -7.09 9.26 23.36
CA ARG A 274 -6.99 9.56 21.91
C ARG A 274 -6.87 8.33 21.02
N LEU A 275 -6.68 7.14 21.61
CA LEU A 275 -6.59 5.90 20.85
C LEU A 275 -7.98 5.47 20.41
N LEU A 276 -8.25 5.73 19.13
CA LEU A 276 -9.49 5.40 18.45
C LEU A 276 -9.29 4.12 17.63
N VAL A 277 -10.11 3.12 17.89
CA VAL A 277 -10.05 1.80 17.24
C VAL A 277 -11.43 1.37 16.77
N VAL A 278 -11.47 0.31 15.96
CA VAL A 278 -12.67 -0.33 15.42
C VAL A 278 -12.56 -1.85 15.55
N ASP A 279 -13.63 -2.59 15.28
CA ASP A 279 -13.59 -4.05 15.08
C ASP A 279 -12.96 -4.37 13.72
N ASP A 280 -11.64 -4.64 13.73
CA ASP A 280 -10.86 -5.04 12.55
C ASP A 280 -11.54 -6.18 11.75
N GLY A 281 -12.17 -7.14 12.44
CA GLY A 281 -12.83 -8.26 11.78
C GLY A 281 -14.04 -7.80 10.97
N ALA A 282 -14.84 -6.88 11.51
CA ALA A 282 -15.98 -6.31 10.81
C ALA A 282 -15.55 -5.44 9.61
N VAL A 283 -14.48 -4.65 9.76
CA VAL A 283 -13.88 -3.87 8.67
C VAL A 283 -13.39 -4.77 7.55
N LEU A 284 -12.60 -5.81 7.87
CA LEU A 284 -12.10 -6.77 6.87
C LEU A 284 -13.25 -7.52 6.18
N ALA A 285 -14.30 -7.86 6.92
CA ALA A 285 -15.46 -8.52 6.34
C ALA A 285 -16.23 -7.60 5.37
N ALA A 286 -16.38 -6.31 5.67
CA ALA A 286 -16.93 -5.32 4.74
C ALA A 286 -16.02 -5.11 3.52
N ALA A 287 -14.70 -5.16 3.73
CA ALA A 287 -13.70 -4.98 2.67
C ALA A 287 -13.72 -6.11 1.62
N ALA A 288 -14.43 -7.22 1.85
CA ALA A 288 -14.71 -8.23 0.84
C ALA A 288 -15.47 -7.70 -0.39
N ALA A 289 -16.17 -6.55 -0.26
CA ALA A 289 -16.84 -5.88 -1.38
C ALA A 289 -15.85 -5.26 -2.40
N TYR A 290 -14.61 -5.02 -1.99
CA TYR A 290 -13.52 -4.56 -2.85
C TYR A 290 -12.25 -5.37 -2.54
N PRO A 291 -12.21 -6.66 -2.91
CA PRO A 291 -11.24 -7.61 -2.36
C PRO A 291 -9.78 -7.31 -2.76
N ASP A 292 -9.56 -6.45 -3.76
CA ASP A 292 -8.24 -6.07 -4.27
C ASP A 292 -7.52 -5.00 -3.42
N TRP A 293 -8.08 -4.54 -2.29
CA TRP A 293 -7.43 -3.56 -1.40
C TRP A 293 -6.05 -4.00 -0.88
N ASP A 294 -5.03 -3.14 -0.92
CA ASP A 294 -3.73 -3.33 -0.23
C ASP A 294 -3.68 -2.67 1.14
N LYS A 295 -4.37 -1.53 1.29
CA LYS A 295 -4.42 -0.77 2.54
C LYS A 295 -5.85 -0.34 2.83
N ILE A 296 -6.25 -0.43 4.10
CA ILE A 296 -7.56 0.03 4.55
C ILE A 296 -7.37 1.23 5.49
N VAL A 297 -8.15 2.27 5.27
CA VAL A 297 -8.29 3.39 6.20
C VAL A 297 -9.76 3.53 6.60
N VAL A 298 -10.04 3.64 7.88
CA VAL A 298 -11.36 3.93 8.42
C VAL A 298 -11.46 5.39 8.83
N VAL A 299 -12.43 6.09 8.27
CA VAL A 299 -12.83 7.43 8.74
C VAL A 299 -13.99 7.27 9.71
N VAL A 300 -13.82 7.71 10.94
CA VAL A 300 -14.86 7.67 11.98
C VAL A 300 -15.49 9.05 12.11
N ASN A 301 -16.81 9.11 12.03
CA ASN A 301 -17.63 10.32 12.15
C ASN A 301 -17.65 10.89 13.57
N ASP A 302 -16.49 11.27 14.09
CA ASP A 302 -16.34 11.97 15.35
C ASP A 302 -15.30 13.09 15.19
N SER A 303 -15.54 14.25 15.82
CA SER A 303 -14.66 15.42 15.70
C SER A 303 -13.56 15.47 16.77
N THR A 304 -13.59 14.56 17.74
CA THR A 304 -12.57 14.43 18.79
C THR A 304 -11.25 13.98 18.16
N TYR A 305 -10.13 14.62 18.52
CA TYR A 305 -8.83 14.25 17.97
C TYR A 305 -8.42 12.85 18.44
N GLY A 306 -8.27 11.93 17.50
CA GLY A 306 -7.75 10.60 17.75
C GLY A 306 -7.66 9.78 16.48
N GLY A 307 -7.03 8.63 16.62
CA GLY A 307 -6.76 7.71 15.53
C GLY A 307 -5.87 6.57 16.00
N SER A 308 -5.51 5.72 15.05
CA SER A 308 -4.56 4.64 15.25
C SER A 308 -3.96 4.20 13.93
N GLY A 309 -2.81 3.53 14.02
CA GLY A 309 -2.19 2.80 12.92
C GLY A 309 -2.11 1.30 13.20
N GLY A 310 -1.68 0.57 12.18
CA GLY A 310 -1.60 -0.88 12.18
C GLY A 310 -1.85 -1.41 10.78
N ASP A 311 -2.44 -2.60 10.68
CA ASP A 311 -2.90 -3.15 9.39
C ASP A 311 -4.05 -2.31 8.80
N ILE A 312 -4.92 -1.84 9.69
CA ILE A 312 -6.00 -0.89 9.41
C ILE A 312 -5.65 0.40 10.12
N SER A 313 -5.63 1.51 9.38
CA SER A 313 -5.47 2.84 9.98
C SER A 313 -6.83 3.44 10.28
N VAL A 314 -6.98 4.10 11.43
CA VAL A 314 -8.22 4.76 11.84
C VAL A 314 -7.97 6.24 12.06
N THR A 315 -8.85 7.09 11.53
CA THR A 315 -8.83 8.54 11.75
C THR A 315 -10.21 9.04 12.14
N SER A 316 -10.26 9.97 13.08
CA SER A 316 -11.45 10.79 13.28
C SER A 316 -11.56 11.89 12.21
N THR A 317 -12.65 12.66 12.23
CA THR A 317 -12.84 13.83 11.36
C THR A 317 -12.12 15.09 11.85
N HIS A 318 -11.38 15.01 12.95
CA HIS A 318 -10.60 16.16 13.44
C HIS A 318 -9.56 16.58 12.39
N ALA A 319 -9.42 17.89 12.13
CA ALA A 319 -8.59 18.43 11.04
C ALA A 319 -7.11 18.01 11.04
N GLN A 320 -6.60 17.54 12.18
CA GLN A 320 -5.22 17.06 12.35
C GLN A 320 -5.09 15.54 12.47
N ALA A 321 -6.21 14.81 12.61
CA ALA A 321 -6.19 13.35 12.69
C ALA A 321 -5.62 12.68 11.42
N PRO A 322 -5.81 13.23 10.19
CA PRO A 322 -5.17 12.68 9.00
C PRO A 322 -3.64 12.58 9.11
N GLN A 323 -2.98 13.45 9.88
CA GLN A 323 -1.53 13.39 10.06
C GLN A 323 -1.08 12.09 10.74
N ILE A 324 -1.94 11.50 11.59
CA ILE A 324 -1.70 10.19 12.20
C ILE A 324 -1.64 9.15 11.08
N VAL A 325 -2.67 9.06 10.24
CA VAL A 325 -2.72 8.08 9.13
C VAL A 325 -1.54 8.24 8.17
N LEU A 326 -1.10 9.46 7.88
CA LEU A 326 0.06 9.70 7.00
C LEU A 326 1.37 9.16 7.58
N HIS A 327 1.56 9.31 8.90
CA HIS A 327 2.68 8.74 9.64
C HIS A 327 2.60 7.21 9.65
N GLU A 328 1.43 6.65 9.98
CA GLU A 328 1.21 5.20 10.08
C GLU A 328 1.30 4.48 8.73
N TYR A 329 0.94 5.16 7.65
CA TYR A 329 1.18 4.67 6.29
C TYR A 329 2.69 4.60 5.98
N GLY A 330 3.50 5.49 6.57
CA GLY A 330 4.96 5.42 6.50
C GLY A 330 5.51 4.12 7.09
N HIS A 331 4.92 3.61 8.17
CA HIS A 331 5.22 2.28 8.70
C HIS A 331 4.66 1.18 7.79
N SER A 332 3.34 1.09 7.70
CA SER A 332 2.64 -0.06 7.13
C SER A 332 2.86 -0.26 5.62
N PHE A 333 3.16 0.79 4.88
CA PHE A 333 3.47 0.71 3.44
C PHE A 333 4.97 0.78 3.16
N THR A 334 5.70 1.73 3.76
CA THR A 334 7.11 2.01 3.39
C THR A 334 8.11 1.26 4.28
N GLY A 335 7.70 0.71 5.43
CA GLY A 335 8.59 0.03 6.38
C GLY A 335 9.57 0.99 7.07
N LEU A 336 9.16 2.25 7.30
CA LEU A 336 9.97 3.24 8.00
C LEU A 336 9.94 2.99 9.52
N ALA A 337 11.02 3.32 10.22
CA ALA A 337 11.03 3.38 11.67
C ALA A 337 10.62 4.76 12.19
N ASP A 338 10.22 4.81 13.45
CA ASP A 338 10.13 6.05 14.19
C ASP A 338 11.50 6.71 14.38
N GLU A 339 11.55 8.01 14.10
CA GLU A 339 12.74 8.84 14.26
C GLU A 339 12.78 9.53 15.62
N TYR A 340 11.71 9.45 16.42
CA TYR A 340 11.72 9.93 17.80
C TYR A 340 12.39 8.92 18.76
N SER A 341 12.71 9.38 19.97
CA SER A 341 13.48 8.61 20.97
C SER A 341 12.73 8.32 22.27
N SER A 342 11.42 8.62 22.31
CA SER A 342 10.51 8.20 23.37
C SER A 342 10.60 6.68 23.57
N PRO A 343 10.88 6.18 24.80
CA PRO A 343 11.14 4.77 25.01
C PRO A 343 9.96 3.86 24.68
N TYR A 344 10.23 2.74 24.00
CA TYR A 344 9.33 1.61 23.80
C TYR A 344 9.98 0.34 24.38
N PRO A 345 9.71 0.02 25.66
CA PRO A 345 10.28 -1.16 26.31
C PRO A 345 9.94 -2.45 25.57
N GLY A 346 10.96 -3.27 25.29
CA GLY A 346 10.79 -4.56 24.63
C GLY A 346 10.69 -4.50 23.10
N PHE A 347 10.86 -3.32 22.49
CA PHE A 347 10.90 -3.19 21.04
C PHE A 347 12.07 -3.99 20.44
N PRO A 348 11.86 -4.77 19.36
CA PRO A 348 12.90 -5.64 18.81
C PRO A 348 14.17 -4.86 18.41
N PRO A 349 15.38 -5.34 18.75
CA PRO A 349 16.61 -4.68 18.35
C PRO A 349 16.88 -4.86 16.84
N CYS A 350 17.56 -3.88 16.25
CA CYS A 350 18.14 -3.97 14.92
C CYS A 350 19.61 -3.53 14.98
N SER A 351 20.41 -3.91 13.98
CA SER A 351 21.80 -3.49 13.85
C SER A 351 22.32 -3.60 12.42
N ASP A 352 22.81 -2.48 11.90
CA ASP A 352 23.53 -2.38 10.62
C ASP A 352 25.04 -2.68 10.78
N THR A 353 25.49 -3.14 11.96
CA THR A 353 26.90 -3.49 12.23
C THR A 353 27.10 -4.96 12.61
N GLY A 354 26.04 -5.78 12.67
CA GLY A 354 26.20 -7.20 13.00
C GLY A 354 24.93 -7.95 13.43
N GLY A 355 23.74 -7.54 12.99
CA GLY A 355 22.47 -8.20 13.34
C GLY A 355 21.43 -8.08 12.24
N THR A 356 20.14 -8.18 12.61
CA THR A 356 19.03 -7.88 11.70
C THR A 356 19.12 -6.43 11.23
N PRO A 357 19.11 -6.16 9.92
CA PRO A 357 19.23 -4.79 9.40
C PRO A 357 18.17 -3.86 10.01
N CYS A 358 18.56 -2.61 10.26
CA CYS A 358 17.62 -1.58 10.66
C CYS A 358 16.81 -1.07 9.47
N GLU A 359 15.67 -0.47 9.76
CA GLU A 359 14.78 0.20 8.81
C GLU A 359 15.53 1.34 8.11
N ALA A 360 15.14 1.67 6.89
CA ALA A 360 15.97 2.45 5.98
C ALA A 360 16.31 3.87 6.48
N ASN A 361 15.48 4.47 7.34
CA ASN A 361 15.66 5.80 7.90
C ASN A 361 16.36 5.83 9.27
N VAL A 362 16.82 4.71 9.82
CA VAL A 362 17.57 4.67 11.09
C VAL A 362 18.78 3.77 11.01
N THR A 363 19.82 4.02 11.79
CA THR A 363 21.02 3.17 11.80
C THR A 363 21.81 3.28 13.10
N ASN A 364 22.50 2.21 13.49
CA ASN A 364 23.53 2.23 14.53
C ASN A 364 24.95 2.33 13.94
N GLN A 365 25.08 2.42 12.61
CA GLN A 365 26.36 2.57 11.92
C GLN A 365 26.86 4.03 12.01
N THR A 366 28.13 4.20 12.37
CA THR A 366 28.75 5.54 12.51
C THR A 366 29.87 5.80 11.51
N VAL A 367 30.32 4.77 10.77
CA VAL A 367 31.25 4.94 9.65
C VAL A 367 30.48 5.58 8.49
N ALA A 368 30.73 6.86 8.23
CA ALA A 368 30.01 7.66 7.23
C ALA A 368 29.84 6.99 5.86
N ALA A 369 30.88 6.31 5.36
CA ALA A 369 30.84 5.61 4.08
C ALA A 369 29.92 4.37 4.07
N GLN A 370 29.56 3.83 5.24
CA GLN A 370 28.70 2.65 5.41
C GLN A 370 27.27 3.02 5.83
N VAL A 371 26.97 4.29 6.09
CA VAL A 371 25.62 4.76 6.41
C VAL A 371 24.73 4.63 5.16
N LYS A 372 23.53 4.05 5.33
CA LYS A 372 22.60 3.72 4.23
C LYS A 372 22.25 4.92 3.34
N TRP A 373 22.16 6.11 3.92
CA TRP A 373 21.84 7.36 3.21
C TRP A 373 23.05 8.28 3.01
N ASN A 374 24.28 7.75 3.01
CA ASN A 374 25.49 8.55 2.86
C ASN A 374 25.49 9.50 1.64
N SER A 375 24.85 9.10 0.54
CA SER A 375 24.75 9.89 -0.70
C SER A 375 23.88 11.13 -0.55
N TRP A 376 23.07 11.19 0.51
CA TRP A 376 22.27 12.35 0.86
C TRP A 376 22.98 13.32 1.81
N PHE A 377 24.13 12.96 2.40
CA PHE A 377 24.81 13.83 3.36
C PHE A 377 25.06 15.21 2.77
N THR A 378 24.67 16.23 3.54
CA THR A 378 24.95 17.61 3.18
C THR A 378 26.46 17.86 3.26
N PRO A 379 27.11 18.31 2.18
CA PRO A 379 28.55 18.51 2.16
C PRO A 379 29.01 19.44 3.28
N GLY A 380 30.02 19.02 4.04
CA GLY A 380 30.60 19.80 5.14
C GLY A 380 29.96 19.56 6.51
N ASN A 381 28.84 18.84 6.60
CA ASN A 381 28.28 18.46 7.89
C ASN A 381 29.21 17.45 8.62
N PRO A 382 29.50 17.65 9.92
CA PRO A 382 30.24 16.66 10.72
C PRO A 382 29.42 15.37 10.89
N ILE A 383 30.11 14.24 11.08
CA ILE A 383 29.52 12.92 11.32
C ILE A 383 30.13 12.30 12.60
N PRO A 384 29.35 12.01 13.65
CA PRO A 384 27.92 12.31 13.81
C PRO A 384 27.61 13.81 13.77
N THR A 385 26.39 14.15 13.36
CA THR A 385 25.96 15.54 13.13
C THR A 385 25.34 16.13 14.40
N PRO A 386 25.81 17.28 14.92
CA PRO A 386 25.22 17.96 16.06
C PRO A 386 23.78 18.38 15.79
N SER A 387 22.92 18.31 16.81
CA SER A 387 21.57 18.88 16.77
C SER A 387 21.61 20.38 16.44
N GLY A 388 20.60 20.86 15.74
CA GLY A 388 20.49 22.21 15.17
C GLY A 388 21.19 22.39 13.82
N THR A 389 21.95 21.39 13.34
CA THR A 389 22.57 21.47 12.00
C THR A 389 21.53 21.25 10.92
N SER A 390 21.52 22.10 9.89
CA SER A 390 20.61 21.98 8.75
C SER A 390 21.07 20.90 7.76
N GLY A 391 20.10 20.34 7.02
CA GLY A 391 20.35 19.35 5.98
C GLY A 391 20.41 17.91 6.50
N VAL A 392 20.75 16.98 5.62
CA VAL A 392 20.85 15.55 5.93
C VAL A 392 22.22 15.24 6.55
N GLY A 393 22.22 14.46 7.61
CA GLY A 393 23.38 14.08 8.40
C GLY A 393 23.16 12.77 9.15
N LEU A 394 23.87 12.59 10.26
CA LEU A 394 23.77 11.44 11.16
C LEU A 394 23.46 11.94 12.58
N PHE A 395 22.18 12.22 12.84
CA PHE A 395 21.73 12.84 14.10
C PHE A 395 21.42 11.78 15.14
N GLN A 396 21.95 11.93 16.36
CA GLN A 396 21.77 10.94 17.43
C GLN A 396 20.35 10.99 18.00
N GLY A 397 19.81 9.81 18.27
CA GLY A 397 18.50 9.59 18.84
C GLY A 397 17.50 9.18 17.75
N ALA A 398 16.99 7.96 17.81
CA ALA A 398 15.95 7.47 16.91
C ALA A 398 15.46 6.11 17.41
N ARG A 399 14.36 5.60 16.87
CA ARG A 399 13.88 4.24 17.13
C ARG A 399 13.83 3.92 18.62
N TYR A 400 13.27 4.87 19.39
CA TYR A 400 13.05 4.78 20.84
C TYR A 400 14.33 4.75 21.69
N LEU A 401 15.49 5.06 21.09
CA LEU A 401 16.78 5.11 21.74
C LEU A 401 17.33 6.53 21.69
N THR A 402 17.70 7.09 22.84
CA THR A 402 18.31 8.42 22.93
C THR A 402 19.78 8.45 22.51
N THR A 403 20.44 7.29 22.46
CA THR A 403 21.86 7.13 22.11
C THR A 403 22.08 5.84 21.33
N GLY A 404 23.15 5.79 20.52
CA GLY A 404 23.54 4.57 19.78
C GLY A 404 22.69 4.25 18.54
N MET A 405 21.63 5.01 18.29
CA MET A 405 20.82 4.97 17.06
C MET A 405 20.74 6.38 16.47
N TYR A 406 20.72 6.47 15.15
CA TYR A 406 20.81 7.73 14.42
C TYR A 406 19.73 7.83 13.34
N ARG A 407 19.29 9.06 13.06
CA ARG A 407 18.32 9.45 12.02
C ARG A 407 18.92 10.44 11.01
N PRO A 408 18.27 10.69 9.86
CA PRO A 408 18.86 11.44 8.75
C PRO A 408 18.78 12.96 8.91
N VAL A 409 17.78 13.47 9.65
CA VAL A 409 17.55 14.91 9.86
C VAL A 409 17.22 15.19 11.32
N ASP A 410 17.44 16.43 11.79
CA ASP A 410 17.24 16.73 13.21
C ASP A 410 15.75 16.84 13.61
N THR A 411 14.95 17.59 12.84
CA THR A 411 13.55 17.90 13.21
C THR A 411 12.56 17.94 12.04
N GLN A 412 12.99 17.64 10.81
CA GLN A 412 12.17 17.77 9.60
C GLN A 412 11.79 16.42 9.00
N CYS A 413 11.07 15.59 9.78
CA CYS A 413 10.54 14.32 9.30
C CYS A 413 9.19 13.98 9.94
N LEU A 414 8.23 13.55 9.12
CA LEU A 414 6.93 13.06 9.59
C LEU A 414 7.06 11.86 10.54
N MET A 415 8.11 11.05 10.39
CA MET A 415 8.41 9.92 11.30
C MET A 415 8.93 10.36 12.67
N GLN A 416 9.07 11.67 12.91
CA GLN A 416 9.52 12.23 14.18
C GLN A 416 8.50 13.21 14.78
N PHE A 417 7.85 14.00 13.92
CA PHE A 417 6.87 15.03 14.29
C PHE A 417 5.68 15.00 13.34
N LEU A 418 4.46 15.16 13.84
CA LEU A 418 3.29 15.34 12.98
C LEU A 418 3.25 16.75 12.37
N GLY A 419 2.67 16.89 11.17
CA GLY A 419 2.50 18.18 10.49
C GLY A 419 3.75 18.71 9.78
N VAL A 420 4.81 17.91 9.67
CA VAL A 420 6.01 18.23 8.86
C VAL A 420 6.16 17.22 7.71
N PRO A 421 6.84 17.57 6.60
CA PRO A 421 7.04 16.64 5.50
C PRO A 421 8.01 15.50 5.85
N PHE A 422 7.98 14.42 5.06
CA PHE A 422 9.01 13.39 5.10
C PHE A 422 10.40 13.93 4.77
N CYS A 423 11.42 13.44 5.48
CA CYS A 423 12.82 13.75 5.18
C CYS A 423 13.23 13.14 3.82
N PRO A 424 14.35 13.58 3.20
CA PRO A 424 14.82 13.04 1.91
C PRO A 424 14.94 11.50 1.88
N VAL A 425 15.36 10.87 2.98
CA VAL A 425 15.51 9.41 3.05
C VAL A 425 14.14 8.72 3.07
N CYS A 426 13.20 9.18 3.90
CA CYS A 426 11.84 8.64 3.93
C CYS A 426 11.11 8.79 2.59
N ARG A 427 11.27 9.94 1.92
CA ARG A 427 10.71 10.17 0.57
C ARG A 427 11.29 9.21 -0.47
N GLN A 428 12.61 9.01 -0.44
CA GLN A 428 13.27 8.06 -1.33
C GLN A 428 12.69 6.65 -1.15
N GLU A 429 12.53 6.20 0.09
CA GLU A 429 12.12 4.82 0.34
C GLU A 429 10.67 4.58 -0.05
N TYR A 430 9.78 5.57 0.04
CA TYR A 430 8.44 5.44 -0.54
C TYR A 430 8.50 5.13 -2.04
N VAL A 431 9.27 5.92 -2.80
CA VAL A 431 9.44 5.71 -4.25
C VAL A 431 10.05 4.34 -4.54
N ARG A 432 11.10 3.96 -3.81
CA ARG A 432 11.72 2.64 -3.97
C ARG A 432 10.74 1.51 -3.63
N THR A 433 9.83 1.70 -2.67
CA THR A 433 8.86 0.69 -2.26
C THR A 433 7.78 0.47 -3.31
N LEU A 434 7.29 1.55 -3.96
CA LEU A 434 6.37 1.44 -5.10
C LEU A 434 6.91 0.50 -6.18
N TYR A 435 8.17 0.67 -6.58
CA TYR A 435 8.81 -0.12 -7.64
C TYR A 435 9.37 -1.47 -7.17
N ARG A 436 9.71 -1.63 -5.89
CA ARG A 436 10.23 -2.89 -5.34
C ARG A 436 9.12 -3.91 -5.11
N GLY A 437 7.92 -3.45 -4.77
CA GLY A 437 6.82 -4.31 -4.35
C GLY A 437 6.99 -4.83 -2.94
N GLY A 438 6.34 -5.96 -2.64
CA GLY A 438 6.34 -6.61 -1.33
C GLY A 438 5.36 -6.04 -0.30
N TRP A 439 4.53 -5.08 -0.69
CA TRP A 439 3.48 -4.48 0.14
C TRP A 439 2.06 -4.98 -0.18
N GLY A 440 1.90 -5.78 -1.23
CA GLY A 440 0.60 -6.18 -1.77
C GLY A 440 0.72 -6.72 -3.19
N ASP A 441 -0.25 -6.41 -4.03
CA ASP A 441 -0.25 -6.72 -5.46
C ASP A 441 -0.02 -5.43 -6.28
N PRO A 442 0.88 -5.38 -7.27
CA PRO A 442 1.81 -6.43 -7.71
C PRO A 442 2.90 -6.73 -6.67
N ALA A 443 3.10 -8.02 -6.38
CA ALA A 443 4.15 -8.48 -5.47
C ALA A 443 5.56 -8.03 -5.91
N THR A 444 5.77 -7.82 -7.21
CA THR A 444 7.03 -7.36 -7.82
C THR A 444 7.16 -5.85 -7.94
N GLY A 445 6.18 -5.08 -7.46
CA GLY A 445 6.14 -3.63 -7.57
C GLY A 445 5.57 -3.14 -8.89
N ILE A 446 5.30 -1.84 -8.93
CA ILE A 446 4.63 -1.17 -10.03
C ILE A 446 5.54 -1.06 -11.25
N ASP A 447 5.00 -1.37 -12.42
CA ASP A 447 5.62 -1.20 -13.72
C ASP A 447 5.32 0.18 -14.33
N LEU A 448 6.37 0.91 -14.71
CA LEU A 448 6.27 2.17 -15.44
C LEU A 448 5.70 2.01 -16.85
N ILE A 449 5.66 0.80 -17.39
CA ILE A 449 4.98 0.48 -18.64
C ILE A 449 3.74 -0.33 -18.28
N GLU A 450 2.57 0.26 -18.55
CA GLU A 450 1.29 -0.36 -18.19
C GLU A 450 1.20 -1.77 -18.79
N PRO A 451 1.05 -2.81 -17.96
CA PRO A 451 1.01 -4.19 -18.43
C PRO A 451 -0.05 -4.38 -19.52
N GLY A 452 0.35 -4.96 -20.66
CA GLY A 452 -0.55 -5.21 -21.79
C GLY A 452 -0.78 -4.01 -22.72
N SER A 453 -0.11 -2.87 -22.48
CA SER A 453 -0.16 -1.70 -23.36
C SER A 453 0.75 -1.79 -24.59
N GLU A 454 1.56 -2.84 -24.70
CA GLU A 454 2.51 -3.05 -25.78
C GLU A 454 1.77 -3.34 -27.08
N SER A 455 2.00 -2.53 -28.10
CA SER A 455 1.46 -2.75 -29.45
C SER A 455 2.57 -2.61 -30.49
N PRO A 456 2.85 -3.66 -31.31
CA PRO A 456 2.29 -5.01 -31.22
C PRO A 456 2.61 -5.70 -29.89
N SER A 457 1.95 -6.81 -29.59
CA SER A 457 2.30 -7.61 -28.41
C SER A 457 3.76 -8.08 -28.48
N THR A 458 4.45 -8.12 -27.33
CA THR A 458 5.82 -8.65 -27.20
C THR A 458 5.87 -10.18 -27.19
N ALA A 459 4.72 -10.86 -27.12
CA ALA A 459 4.65 -12.32 -26.94
C ALA A 459 5.13 -13.13 -28.16
N ALA A 460 5.17 -12.53 -29.34
CA ALA A 460 5.61 -13.18 -30.57
C ALA A 460 6.44 -12.22 -31.44
N PRO A 461 7.32 -12.75 -32.32
CA PRO A 461 8.05 -11.90 -33.26
C PRO A 461 7.12 -11.14 -34.21
N VAL A 462 7.43 -9.87 -34.45
CA VAL A 462 6.69 -9.00 -35.37
C VAL A 462 7.22 -9.24 -36.79
N ALA A 463 6.39 -9.81 -37.65
CA ALA A 463 6.72 -9.95 -39.07
C ALA A 463 6.68 -8.57 -39.75
N TYR A 464 7.77 -8.20 -40.43
CA TYR A 464 7.94 -6.90 -41.06
C TYR A 464 8.26 -7.05 -42.56
N ALA A 465 7.57 -6.29 -43.40
CA ALA A 465 7.84 -6.22 -44.84
C ALA A 465 8.76 -5.04 -45.16
N PRO A 466 9.89 -5.25 -45.86
CA PRO A 466 10.78 -4.17 -46.28
C PRO A 466 10.05 -3.00 -46.96
N GLY A 467 10.47 -1.77 -46.65
CA GLY A 467 9.87 -0.55 -47.19
C GLY A 467 8.51 -0.13 -46.60
N THR A 468 8.00 -0.85 -45.58
CA THR A 468 6.77 -0.47 -44.87
C THR A 468 7.05 0.28 -43.55
N ASN A 469 6.01 0.81 -42.92
CA ASN A 469 6.09 1.42 -41.60
C ASN A 469 5.44 0.51 -40.57
N GLN A 470 6.19 0.11 -39.55
CA GLN A 470 5.69 -0.67 -38.44
C GLN A 470 5.67 0.20 -37.17
N PRO A 471 4.49 0.66 -36.71
CA PRO A 471 4.39 1.38 -35.45
C PRO A 471 4.56 0.43 -34.26
N PHE A 472 5.20 0.94 -33.23
CA PHE A 472 5.34 0.37 -31.90
C PHE A 472 4.89 1.40 -30.87
N SER A 473 4.23 0.95 -29.81
CA SER A 473 3.79 1.81 -28.72
C SER A 473 3.74 1.09 -27.39
N VAL A 474 3.86 1.88 -26.33
CA VAL A 474 3.58 1.51 -24.94
C VAL A 474 2.74 2.61 -24.29
N MET A 475 2.11 2.34 -23.15
CA MET A 475 1.47 3.36 -22.32
C MET A 475 2.28 3.53 -21.02
N PRO A 476 3.09 4.59 -20.89
CA PRO A 476 3.83 4.84 -19.67
C PRO A 476 2.93 5.32 -18.53
N LEU A 477 3.15 4.79 -17.32
CA LEU A 477 2.55 5.26 -16.07
C LEU A 477 3.36 6.43 -15.51
N GLN A 478 2.79 7.64 -15.52
CA GLN A 478 3.50 8.86 -15.13
C GLN A 478 3.22 9.26 -13.68
N PRO A 479 4.25 9.44 -12.81
CA PRO A 479 4.05 9.96 -11.46
C PRO A 479 3.46 11.37 -11.50
N THR A 480 4.27 12.33 -11.96
CA THR A 480 3.86 13.69 -12.29
C THR A 480 4.23 13.95 -13.73
N ILE A 481 3.44 14.76 -14.43
CA ILE A 481 3.69 15.07 -15.83
C ILE A 481 5.11 15.61 -16.02
N GLY A 482 5.87 14.97 -16.91
CA GLY A 482 7.22 15.41 -17.30
C GLY A 482 8.38 14.80 -16.52
N THR A 483 8.14 13.88 -15.58
CA THR A 483 9.21 13.23 -14.80
C THR A 483 9.77 11.94 -15.41
N LEU A 484 9.13 11.41 -16.47
CA LEU A 484 9.59 10.20 -17.14
C LEU A 484 10.53 10.49 -18.32
N GLY A 485 11.61 9.73 -18.40
CA GLY A 485 12.42 9.60 -19.61
C GLY A 485 11.98 8.38 -20.41
N VAL A 486 11.76 8.54 -21.72
CA VAL A 486 11.55 7.44 -22.66
C VAL A 486 12.68 7.44 -23.69
N GLN A 487 13.22 6.27 -24.02
CA GLN A 487 14.23 6.12 -25.07
C GLN A 487 14.07 4.79 -25.78
N TRP A 488 14.05 4.82 -27.12
CA TRP A 488 14.05 3.62 -27.95
C TRP A 488 15.46 3.21 -28.38
N TYR A 489 15.70 1.90 -28.51
CA TYR A 489 16.95 1.30 -28.92
C TYR A 489 16.70 0.29 -30.04
N LEU A 490 17.59 0.27 -31.04
CA LEU A 490 17.61 -0.76 -32.09
C LEU A 490 18.94 -1.52 -31.98
N ASP A 491 18.85 -2.84 -31.79
CA ASP A 491 19.98 -3.75 -31.59
C ASP A 491 20.96 -3.25 -30.50
N GLY A 492 20.40 -2.74 -29.40
CA GLY A 492 21.15 -2.20 -28.26
C GLY A 492 21.66 -0.76 -28.44
N ASN A 493 21.47 -0.13 -29.60
CA ASN A 493 21.92 1.25 -29.86
C ASN A 493 20.77 2.25 -29.71
N PRO A 494 20.94 3.38 -29.00
CA PRO A 494 19.89 4.38 -28.84
C PRO A 494 19.55 5.02 -30.19
N ILE A 495 18.25 5.12 -30.49
CA ILE A 495 17.73 5.77 -31.69
C ILE A 495 17.58 7.26 -31.39
N GLY A 496 18.35 8.10 -32.10
CA GLY A 496 18.38 9.55 -31.86
C GLY A 496 16.99 10.20 -31.97
N GLY A 497 16.58 10.92 -30.93
CA GLY A 497 15.30 11.63 -30.88
C GLY A 497 14.07 10.76 -30.67
N ALA A 498 14.21 9.43 -30.57
CA ALA A 498 13.11 8.52 -30.28
C ALA A 498 12.84 8.50 -28.77
N THR A 499 12.18 9.55 -28.28
CA THR A 499 11.85 9.76 -26.86
C THR A 499 10.35 9.86 -26.59
N ALA A 500 9.52 9.47 -27.55
CA ALA A 500 8.07 9.39 -27.39
C ALA A 500 7.65 7.98 -26.93
N ALA A 501 6.44 7.84 -26.41
CA ALA A 501 5.82 6.54 -26.09
C ALA A 501 5.51 5.68 -27.33
N THR A 502 5.74 6.23 -28.54
CA THR A 502 5.56 5.55 -29.82
C THR A 502 6.84 5.67 -30.64
N TYR A 503 7.09 4.67 -31.47
CA TYR A 503 8.17 4.65 -32.45
C TYR A 503 7.72 3.95 -33.72
N VAL A 504 8.13 4.44 -34.89
CA VAL A 504 7.83 3.80 -36.17
C VAL A 504 9.12 3.23 -36.73
N PHE A 505 9.21 1.90 -36.74
CA PHE A 505 10.30 1.19 -37.38
C PHE A 505 10.10 1.18 -38.89
N SER A 506 11.18 1.45 -39.63
CA SER A 506 11.25 1.23 -41.06
C SER A 506 12.66 0.84 -41.47
N GLN A 507 12.73 -0.09 -42.41
CA GLN A 507 13.95 -0.62 -43.02
C GLN A 507 13.68 -0.88 -44.51
N PRO A 508 14.55 -0.42 -45.41
CA PRO A 508 14.28 -0.49 -46.86
C PRO A 508 14.55 -1.86 -47.50
N GLY A 509 15.42 -2.70 -46.93
CA GLY A 509 15.78 -4.01 -47.50
C GLY A 509 15.57 -5.16 -46.52
N SER A 510 15.88 -6.39 -46.91
CA SER A 510 15.71 -7.58 -46.06
C SER A 510 16.88 -7.88 -45.11
N THR A 511 17.95 -7.08 -45.16
CA THR A 511 19.14 -7.24 -44.31
C THR A 511 19.34 -6.03 -43.39
N PRO A 512 19.53 -6.23 -42.07
CA PRO A 512 19.44 -7.51 -41.34
C PRO A 512 18.05 -8.16 -41.39
N ALA A 513 18.01 -9.49 -41.34
CA ALA A 513 16.76 -10.27 -41.38
C ALA A 513 16.01 -10.26 -40.04
N SER A 514 16.68 -9.82 -38.96
CA SER A 514 16.10 -9.75 -37.63
C SER A 514 16.67 -8.54 -36.90
N HIS A 515 15.81 -7.87 -36.13
CA HIS A 515 16.17 -6.78 -35.23
C HIS A 515 15.61 -7.00 -33.84
N THR A 516 16.28 -6.44 -32.84
CA THR A 516 15.75 -6.28 -31.49
C THR A 516 15.42 -4.81 -31.27
N LEU A 517 14.13 -4.48 -31.19
CA LEU A 517 13.67 -3.15 -30.81
C LEU A 517 13.38 -3.14 -29.31
N GLN A 518 13.85 -2.13 -28.61
CA GLN A 518 13.61 -1.96 -27.17
C GLN A 518 13.13 -0.55 -26.87
N VAL A 519 12.23 -0.42 -25.91
CA VAL A 519 11.89 0.87 -25.27
C VAL A 519 12.27 0.78 -23.80
N ARG A 520 12.91 1.83 -23.29
CA ARG A 520 13.17 2.01 -21.86
C ARG A 520 12.41 3.23 -21.36
N VAL A 521 11.72 3.06 -20.25
CA VAL A 521 11.01 4.09 -19.51
C VAL A 521 11.65 4.21 -18.14
N LYS A 522 12.05 5.42 -17.77
CA LYS A 522 12.77 5.71 -16.54
C LYS A 522 12.08 6.80 -15.74
N ASP A 523 11.82 6.57 -14.46
CA ASP A 523 11.49 7.65 -13.54
C ASP A 523 12.76 8.47 -13.22
N GLN A 524 12.75 9.74 -13.61
CA GLN A 524 13.88 10.66 -13.43
C GLN A 524 13.72 11.52 -12.17
N THR A 525 12.86 11.12 -11.24
CA THR A 525 12.64 11.81 -9.97
C THR A 525 13.95 12.13 -9.24
N ALA A 526 14.01 13.32 -8.66
CA ALA A 526 15.08 13.69 -7.75
C ALA A 526 14.88 13.13 -6.33
N PHE A 527 13.76 12.44 -6.05
CA PHE A 527 13.52 11.84 -4.73
C PHE A 527 14.36 10.61 -4.46
N VAL A 528 14.89 9.95 -5.50
CA VAL A 528 15.79 8.80 -5.35
C VAL A 528 17.19 9.22 -5.75
N SER A 529 18.16 9.04 -4.84
CA SER A 529 19.56 9.28 -5.16
C SER A 529 19.99 8.39 -6.32
N ALA A 530 20.60 8.98 -7.36
CA ALA A 530 21.06 8.22 -8.53
C ALA A 530 22.06 7.11 -8.16
N ALA A 531 22.84 7.31 -7.09
CA ALA A 531 23.76 6.30 -6.56
C ALA A 531 23.04 5.12 -5.88
N MET A 532 21.77 5.30 -5.48
CA MET A 532 20.94 4.32 -4.77
C MET A 532 19.78 3.77 -5.62
N ALA A 533 19.50 4.38 -6.78
CA ALA A 533 18.40 3.98 -7.66
C ALA A 533 18.64 2.61 -8.31
N GLY A 534 19.90 2.27 -8.63
CA GLY A 534 20.21 1.07 -9.41
C GLY A 534 19.45 1.06 -10.73
N SER A 535 18.80 -0.07 -11.05
CA SER A 535 17.84 -0.20 -12.17
C SER A 535 16.38 -0.20 -11.71
N LEU A 536 16.10 0.12 -10.44
CA LEU A 536 14.77 -0.02 -9.86
C LEU A 536 13.74 0.91 -10.50
N LEU A 537 14.20 2.06 -11.02
CA LEU A 537 13.37 3.07 -11.66
C LEU A 537 13.39 2.93 -13.20
N ASP A 538 14.00 1.87 -13.74
CA ASP A 538 14.16 1.63 -15.17
C ASP A 538 13.36 0.39 -15.60
N HIS A 539 12.39 0.60 -16.49
CA HIS A 539 11.51 -0.45 -16.99
C HIS A 539 11.64 -0.54 -18.51
N GLU A 540 11.61 -1.76 -19.05
CA GLU A 540 11.81 -1.95 -20.49
C GLU A 540 10.86 -2.96 -21.10
N ARG A 541 10.66 -2.81 -22.43
CA ARG A 541 10.01 -3.80 -23.28
C ARG A 541 10.86 -4.04 -24.52
N SER A 542 10.81 -5.27 -25.02
CA SER A 542 11.57 -5.69 -26.19
C SER A 542 10.69 -6.45 -27.17
N TRP A 543 10.85 -6.13 -28.45
CA TRP A 543 10.27 -6.85 -29.56
C TRP A 543 11.37 -7.45 -30.41
N THR A 544 11.14 -8.67 -30.88
CA THR A 544 11.87 -9.24 -32.00
C THR A 544 11.14 -8.88 -33.29
N ILE A 545 11.82 -8.21 -34.21
CA ILE A 545 11.29 -7.91 -35.55
C ILE A 545 11.92 -8.90 -36.52
N GLN A 546 11.10 -9.62 -37.29
CA GLN A 546 11.53 -10.54 -38.34
C GLN A 546 11.24 -9.91 -39.69
N VAL A 547 12.28 -9.55 -40.43
CA VAL A 547 12.18 -8.92 -41.74
C VAL A 547 12.00 -10.02 -42.77
N ALA A 548 10.86 -10.01 -43.46
CA ALA A 548 10.58 -10.97 -44.51
C ALA A 548 11.59 -10.82 -45.66
N ASP A 549 12.04 -11.95 -46.20
CA ASP A 549 12.72 -11.96 -47.49
C ASP A 549 11.77 -11.44 -48.56
N ASP A 550 12.29 -10.64 -49.48
CA ASP A 550 11.54 -10.09 -50.60
C ASP A 550 11.25 -11.23 -51.61
N VAL A 551 10.29 -12.10 -51.30
CA VAL A 551 9.98 -13.29 -52.11
C VAL A 551 9.33 -12.91 -53.45
N ILE A 552 8.99 -11.64 -53.65
CA ILE A 552 8.27 -11.17 -54.85
C ILE A 552 9.17 -11.09 -56.10
N PHE A 553 10.50 -11.07 -55.97
CA PHE A 553 11.41 -11.00 -57.13
C PHE A 553 12.22 -12.26 -57.42
N ARG A 554 12.06 -13.35 -56.65
CA ARG A 554 12.88 -14.56 -56.84
C ARG A 554 12.35 -15.51 -57.92
N ASN A 555 11.08 -15.40 -58.30
CA ASN A 555 10.53 -16.07 -59.48
C ASN A 555 10.53 -15.08 -60.63
N GLY A 556 11.68 -14.97 -61.29
CA GLY A 556 11.87 -14.18 -62.48
C GLY A 556 10.84 -14.50 -63.56
N PHE A 557 10.65 -13.52 -64.44
CA PHE A 557 9.93 -13.66 -65.69
C PHE A 557 10.52 -14.82 -66.53
N ASP A 558 9.98 -16.02 -66.38
CA ASP A 558 10.14 -17.06 -67.38
C ASP A 558 9.09 -16.83 -68.48
N GLY A 559 9.44 -15.94 -69.42
CA GLY A 559 8.95 -16.00 -70.80
C GLY A 559 9.93 -16.83 -71.64
N PRO A 560 9.46 -17.59 -72.64
CA PRO A 560 8.84 -17.01 -73.84
C PRO A 560 7.39 -17.42 -74.09
#